data_AF-A0A1C0SLI5-F1
#
_entry.id   AF-A0A1C0SLI5-F1
#
_cell.length_a   1.000
_cell.length_b   1.000
_cell.length_c   1.000
_cell.angle_alpha   90.00
_cell.angle_beta   90.00
_cell.angle_gamma   90.00
#
_symmetry.space_group_name_H-M   'P 1'
#
loop_
_entity.id
_entity.type
_entity.pdbx_description
1 polymer ?
#
loop_
_entity_poly.entity_id
_entity_poly.type
_entity_poly.pdbx_seq_one_letter_code
_entity_poly.pdbx_strand_id
1 'polypeptide(L)'
;MLRRHFVAGTIAGIALFATGTAAATSTMAVYKDPQCGCCEQWADAMEAAGYKVEVHDEADMSVIKTRFAVPADVEGCHTAIVDGYVVEGHVPLEAVRKLLAERPDIAGIAVPGMPAGSLGMGNDPQASYDVYTIAKAGAQSTVYYQVRPVK
;
A
#
# COMPACT_ATOMS: atom_id res chain seq x y z
N MET A 1 -0.67 15.59 69.54
CA MET A 1 -0.29 14.23 69.97
C MET A 1 -0.63 13.28 68.84
N LEU A 2 0.40 12.66 68.25
CA LEU A 2 0.27 11.60 67.25
C LEU A 2 -0.50 10.42 67.86
N ARG A 3 -1.36 9.78 67.05
CA ARG A 3 -1.46 8.32 67.11
C ARG A 3 -1.81 7.75 65.75
N ARG A 4 -0.79 7.07 65.22
CA ARG A 4 -0.74 6.30 63.99
C ARG A 4 -1.61 5.05 64.16
N HIS A 5 -2.48 4.78 63.20
CA HIS A 5 -2.97 3.44 62.95
C HIS A 5 -2.47 3.02 61.57
N PHE A 6 -1.43 2.17 61.60
CA PHE A 6 -1.11 1.22 60.53
C PHE A 6 -2.22 0.17 60.49
N VAL A 7 -2.59 -0.32 59.30
CA VAL A 7 -2.69 -1.74 58.94
C VAL A 7 -3.18 -1.90 57.49
N ALA A 8 -2.39 -2.69 56.75
CA ALA A 8 -2.70 -3.60 55.63
C ALA A 8 -3.46 -3.10 54.38
N GLY A 9 -2.70 -2.92 53.29
CA GLY A 9 -2.57 -3.96 52.27
C GLY A 9 -3.80 -4.33 51.44
N THR A 10 -3.84 -3.85 50.18
CA THR A 10 -4.24 -4.64 49.01
C THR A 10 -3.57 -4.06 47.76
N ILE A 11 -2.69 -4.86 47.14
CA ILE A 11 -2.24 -4.66 45.77
C ILE A 11 -3.38 -5.15 44.88
N ALA A 12 -4.04 -4.24 44.15
CA ALA A 12 -4.95 -4.60 43.08
C ALA A 12 -4.39 -4.00 41.78
N GLY A 13 -3.54 -4.78 41.10
CA GLY A 13 -3.07 -4.47 39.76
C GLY A 13 -4.25 -4.55 38.79
N ILE A 14 -4.66 -3.41 38.25
CA ILE A 14 -5.58 -3.36 37.11
C ILE A 14 -4.70 -3.49 35.86
N ALA A 15 -4.52 -4.73 35.41
CA ALA A 15 -4.05 -5.01 34.07
C ALA A 15 -5.16 -4.59 33.10
N LEU A 16 -5.01 -3.40 32.49
CA LEU A 16 -5.88 -3.02 31.39
C LEU A 16 -5.40 -3.74 30.14
N PHE A 17 -6.20 -4.70 29.71
CA PHE A 17 -6.06 -5.47 28.49
C PHE A 17 -5.75 -4.54 27.31
N ALA A 18 -4.58 -4.71 26.70
CA ALA A 18 -4.34 -4.20 25.36
C ALA A 18 -5.31 -4.93 24.42
N THR A 19 -6.41 -4.29 24.06
CA THR A 19 -7.25 -4.72 22.96
C THR A 19 -6.42 -4.62 21.70
N GLY A 20 -5.83 -5.73 21.27
CA GLY A 20 -5.34 -5.85 19.91
C GLY A 20 -6.54 -5.69 18.98
N THR A 21 -6.69 -4.51 18.38
CA THR A 21 -7.53 -4.36 17.20
C THR A 21 -6.91 -5.25 16.14
N ALA A 22 -7.53 -6.39 15.85
CA ALA A 22 -7.24 -7.10 14.62
C ALA A 22 -7.44 -6.07 13.49
N ALA A 23 -6.34 -5.59 12.92
CA ALA A 23 -6.40 -4.70 11.77
C ALA A 23 -7.23 -5.44 10.73
N ALA A 24 -8.38 -4.87 10.36
CA ALA A 24 -9.20 -5.46 9.31
C ALA A 24 -8.32 -5.61 8.08
N THR A 25 -8.17 -6.84 7.59
CA THR A 25 -7.44 -7.11 6.35
C THR A 25 -8.14 -6.39 5.21
N SER A 26 -7.53 -5.31 4.70
CA SER A 26 -8.07 -4.59 3.54
C SER A 26 -8.13 -5.52 2.34
N THR A 27 -9.27 -5.53 1.66
CA THR A 27 -9.43 -6.24 0.38
C THR A 27 -8.84 -5.39 -0.74
N MET A 28 -8.04 -6.00 -1.60
CA MET A 28 -7.35 -5.35 -2.71
C MET A 28 -7.78 -6.02 -4.02
N ALA A 29 -8.52 -5.29 -4.86
CA ALA A 29 -8.85 -5.77 -6.19
C ALA A 29 -7.69 -5.42 -7.13
N VAL A 30 -7.11 -6.40 -7.82
CA VAL A 30 -5.97 -6.21 -8.74
C VAL A 30 -6.41 -6.59 -10.15
N TYR A 31 -6.34 -5.63 -11.06
CA TYR A 31 -6.66 -5.82 -12.48
C TYR A 31 -5.36 -5.91 -13.29
N LYS A 32 -5.19 -6.97 -14.06
CA LYS A 32 -3.98 -7.20 -14.87
C LYS A 32 -4.28 -7.93 -16.16
N ASP A 33 -3.33 -7.87 -17.09
CA ASP A 33 -3.30 -8.82 -18.20
C ASP A 33 -2.99 -10.24 -17.67
N PRO A 34 -3.75 -11.28 -18.06
CA PRO A 34 -3.55 -12.65 -17.58
C PRO A 34 -2.17 -13.24 -17.89
N GLN A 35 -1.46 -12.73 -18.89
CA GLN A 35 -0.11 -13.17 -19.27
C GLN A 35 1.01 -12.34 -18.63
N CYS A 36 0.66 -11.36 -17.79
CA CYS A 36 1.64 -10.51 -17.10
C CYS A 36 2.20 -11.18 -15.83
N GLY A 37 3.29 -11.94 -15.97
CA GLY A 37 3.92 -12.65 -14.84
C GLY A 37 4.52 -11.75 -13.75
N CYS A 38 4.95 -10.52 -14.07
CA CYS A 38 5.42 -9.57 -13.05
C CYS A 38 4.26 -8.95 -12.25
N CYS A 39 3.09 -8.78 -12.87
CA CYS A 39 1.87 -8.32 -12.22
C CYS A 39 1.38 -9.37 -11.20
N GLU A 40 1.44 -10.65 -11.55
CA GLU A 40 1.13 -11.76 -10.63
C GLU A 40 2.06 -11.75 -9.41
N GLN A 41 3.38 -11.65 -9.62
CA GLN A 41 4.34 -11.58 -8.52
C GLN A 41 4.10 -10.37 -7.58
N TRP A 42 3.63 -9.25 -8.11
CA TRP A 42 3.26 -8.10 -7.29
C TRP A 42 2.01 -8.42 -6.44
N ALA A 43 1.00 -9.05 -7.03
CA ALA A 43 -0.22 -9.48 -6.33
C ALA A 43 0.09 -10.49 -5.21
N ASP A 44 0.93 -11.50 -5.50
CA ASP A 44 1.41 -12.48 -4.53
C ASP A 44 2.12 -11.81 -3.34
N ALA A 45 2.94 -10.79 -3.61
CA ALA A 45 3.62 -10.05 -2.56
C ALA A 45 2.67 -9.26 -1.67
N MET A 46 1.57 -8.72 -2.23
CA MET A 46 0.52 -8.08 -1.44
C MET A 46 -0.26 -9.10 -0.61
N GLU A 47 -0.59 -10.26 -1.15
CA GLU A 47 -1.23 -11.34 -0.38
C GLU A 47 -0.33 -11.80 0.77
N ALA A 48 0.96 -12.03 0.50
CA ALA A 48 1.96 -12.39 1.51
C ALA A 48 2.14 -11.28 2.58
N ALA A 49 1.88 -10.03 2.23
CA ALA A 49 1.89 -8.91 3.18
C ALA A 49 0.62 -8.84 4.05
N GLY A 50 -0.36 -9.72 3.81
CA GLY A 50 -1.58 -9.87 4.61
C GLY A 50 -2.82 -9.18 4.05
N TYR A 51 -2.80 -8.70 2.80
CA TYR A 51 -3.99 -8.19 2.11
C TYR A 51 -4.83 -9.35 1.57
N LYS A 52 -6.16 -9.19 1.53
CA LYS A 52 -7.02 -10.13 0.80
C LYS A 52 -7.05 -9.71 -0.66
N VAL A 53 -6.29 -10.37 -1.51
CA VAL A 53 -6.13 -10.00 -2.92
C VAL A 53 -7.19 -10.71 -3.78
N GLU A 54 -7.90 -9.95 -4.60
CA GLU A 54 -8.85 -10.45 -5.60
C GLU A 54 -8.32 -10.08 -6.99
N VAL A 55 -7.79 -11.07 -7.71
CA VAL A 55 -7.23 -10.87 -9.05
C VAL A 55 -8.33 -10.93 -10.10
N HIS A 56 -8.34 -9.92 -10.97
CA HIS A 56 -9.20 -9.80 -12.14
C HIS A 56 -8.32 -9.79 -13.39
N ASP A 57 -8.41 -10.84 -14.19
CA ASP A 57 -7.73 -10.91 -15.48
C ASP A 57 -8.53 -10.14 -16.53
N GLU A 58 -7.88 -9.17 -17.14
CA GLU A 58 -8.49 -8.22 -18.07
C GLU A 58 -7.78 -8.26 -19.41
N ALA A 59 -8.55 -8.40 -20.49
CA ALA A 59 -8.01 -8.44 -21.85
C ALA A 59 -7.61 -7.04 -22.37
N ASP A 60 -8.18 -5.98 -21.79
CA ASP A 60 -7.90 -4.59 -22.17
C ASP A 60 -7.73 -3.71 -20.93
N MET A 61 -6.48 -3.55 -20.51
CA MET A 61 -6.13 -2.70 -19.37
C MET A 61 -6.42 -1.21 -19.61
N SER A 62 -6.55 -0.75 -20.87
CA SER A 62 -6.83 0.67 -21.14
C SER A 62 -8.21 1.09 -20.62
N VAL A 63 -9.18 0.18 -20.69
CA VAL A 63 -10.53 0.39 -20.15
C VAL A 63 -10.50 0.51 -18.64
N ILE A 64 -9.69 -0.30 -17.97
CA ILE A 64 -9.52 -0.28 -16.51
C ILE A 64 -8.86 1.02 -16.06
N LYS A 65 -7.76 1.41 -16.69
CA LYS A 65 -7.06 2.67 -16.39
C LYS A 65 -7.97 3.88 -16.58
N THR A 66 -8.74 3.89 -17.68
CA THR A 66 -9.75 4.93 -17.93
C THR A 66 -10.83 4.94 -16.85
N ARG A 67 -11.36 3.77 -16.48
CA ARG A 67 -12.40 3.63 -15.44
C ARG A 67 -11.96 4.18 -14.09
N PHE A 68 -10.68 4.00 -13.73
CA PHE A 68 -10.11 4.50 -12.49
C PHE A 68 -9.38 5.84 -12.64
N ALA A 69 -9.52 6.50 -13.79
CA ALA A 69 -8.94 7.80 -14.11
C ALA A 69 -7.42 7.87 -13.86
N VAL A 70 -6.69 6.80 -14.19
CA VAL A 70 -5.23 6.78 -14.16
C VAL A 70 -4.71 7.73 -15.25
N PRO A 71 -3.88 8.73 -14.91
CA PRO A 71 -3.28 9.62 -15.90
C PRO A 71 -2.25 8.88 -16.77
N ALA A 72 -2.25 9.18 -18.07
CA ALA A 72 -1.41 8.50 -19.07
C ALA A 72 0.10 8.59 -18.77
N ASP A 73 0.56 9.64 -18.10
CA ASP A 73 1.97 9.86 -17.75
C ASP A 73 2.45 9.03 -16.55
N VAL A 74 1.54 8.38 -15.83
CA VAL A 74 1.86 7.55 -14.66
C VAL A 74 1.37 6.11 -14.75
N GLU A 75 0.97 5.66 -15.94
CA GLU A 75 0.52 4.28 -16.15
C GLU A 75 1.63 3.25 -15.93
N GLY A 76 1.26 2.15 -15.27
CA GLY A 76 2.03 0.92 -15.15
C GLY A 76 1.33 -0.25 -15.87
N CYS A 77 1.79 -1.47 -15.62
CA CYS A 77 1.23 -2.67 -16.26
C CYS A 77 -0.11 -3.16 -15.66
N HIS A 78 -0.39 -2.86 -14.40
CA HIS A 78 -1.60 -3.28 -13.69
C HIS A 78 -2.14 -2.15 -12.80
N THR A 79 -3.40 -2.28 -12.39
CA THR A 79 -4.08 -1.30 -11.54
C THR A 79 -4.71 -2.03 -10.37
N ALA A 80 -4.43 -1.61 -9.14
CA ALA A 80 -5.02 -2.15 -7.93
C ALA A 80 -5.87 -1.11 -7.20
N ILE A 81 -6.95 -1.56 -6.55
CA ILE A 81 -7.85 -0.72 -5.75
C ILE A 81 -7.88 -1.26 -4.31
N VAL A 82 -7.56 -0.40 -3.35
CA VAL A 82 -7.57 -0.74 -1.91
C VAL A 82 -8.04 0.46 -1.08
N ASP A 83 -9.04 0.24 -0.22
CA ASP A 83 -9.63 1.26 0.68
C ASP A 83 -9.96 2.61 0.02
N GLY A 84 -10.37 2.56 -1.26
CA GLY A 84 -10.74 3.72 -2.06
C GLY A 84 -9.59 4.41 -2.81
N TYR A 85 -8.36 3.90 -2.69
CA TYR A 85 -7.20 4.39 -3.42
C TYR A 85 -6.86 3.54 -4.63
N VAL A 86 -6.37 4.19 -5.67
CA VAL A 86 -5.72 3.56 -6.82
C VAL A 86 -4.23 3.32 -6.50
N VAL A 87 -3.74 2.13 -6.80
CA VAL A 87 -2.31 1.78 -6.74
C VAL A 87 -1.93 1.26 -8.13
N GLU A 88 -1.12 2.03 -8.84
CA GLU A 88 -0.83 1.81 -10.26
C GLU A 88 0.61 1.32 -10.47
N GLY A 89 0.76 0.18 -11.13
CA GLY A 89 2.06 -0.41 -11.42
C GLY A 89 2.79 -0.95 -10.18
N HIS A 90 4.11 -1.14 -10.33
CA HIS A 90 4.95 -1.85 -9.36
C HIS A 90 5.32 -1.03 -8.11
N VAL A 91 4.31 -0.48 -7.44
CA VAL A 91 4.45 0.30 -6.21
C VAL A 91 5.00 -0.59 -5.09
N PRO A 92 6.04 -0.15 -4.34
CA PRO A 92 6.60 -0.93 -3.25
C PRO A 92 5.62 -1.01 -2.06
N LEU A 93 5.70 -2.11 -1.32
CA LEU A 93 4.81 -2.40 -0.20
C LEU A 93 4.81 -1.29 0.86
N GLU A 94 5.97 -0.68 1.12
CA GLU A 94 6.16 0.39 2.08
C GLU A 94 5.37 1.65 1.69
N ALA A 95 5.31 1.97 0.39
CA ALA A 95 4.55 3.11 -0.10
C ALA A 95 3.04 2.87 0.01
N VAL A 96 2.56 1.65 -0.26
CA VAL A 96 1.16 1.26 -0.06
C VAL A 96 0.78 1.33 1.42
N ARG A 97 1.62 0.80 2.31
CA ARG A 97 1.40 0.89 3.77
C ARG A 97 1.35 2.34 4.25
N LYS A 98 2.27 3.19 3.77
CA LYS A 98 2.26 4.63 4.07
C LYS A 98 0.96 5.29 3.61
N LEU A 99 0.50 5.00 2.38
CA LEU A 99 -0.75 5.51 1.83
C LEU A 99 -1.95 5.15 2.71
N LEU A 100 -2.07 3.87 3.09
CA LEU A 100 -3.21 3.40 3.88
C LEU A 100 -3.17 3.88 5.34
N ALA A 101 -1.97 4.11 5.89
CA ALA A 101 -1.80 4.66 7.23
C ALA A 101 -2.11 6.17 7.30
N GLU A 102 -1.61 6.96 6.33
CA GLU A 102 -1.74 8.42 6.36
C GLU A 102 -3.05 8.92 5.73
N ARG A 103 -3.64 8.13 4.82
CA ARG A 103 -4.86 8.47 4.08
C ARG A 103 -4.88 9.91 3.53
N PRO A 104 -3.87 10.33 2.75
CA PRO A 104 -3.83 11.67 2.15
C PRO A 104 -5.00 11.92 1.19
N ASP A 105 -5.31 13.19 0.95
CA ASP A 105 -6.36 13.64 0.03
C ASP A 105 -5.91 13.57 -1.45
N ILE A 106 -5.64 12.36 -1.91
CA ILE A 106 -5.27 12.04 -3.30
C ILE A 106 -6.14 10.89 -3.81
N ALA A 107 -6.11 10.61 -5.11
CA ALA A 107 -6.83 9.47 -5.68
C ALA A 107 -6.02 8.17 -5.55
N GLY A 108 -4.69 8.25 -5.53
CA GLY A 108 -3.84 7.06 -5.51
C GLY A 108 -2.35 7.36 -5.59
N ILE A 109 -1.57 6.32 -5.82
CA ILE A 109 -0.13 6.40 -6.08
C ILE A 109 0.26 5.47 -7.24
N ALA A 110 1.35 5.80 -7.92
CA ALA A 110 1.76 5.11 -9.13
C ALA A 110 3.28 4.95 -9.24
N VAL A 111 3.73 3.84 -9.82
CA VAL A 111 5.07 3.68 -10.39
C VAL A 111 4.92 3.57 -11.90
N PRO A 112 5.30 4.62 -12.67
CA PRO A 112 5.17 4.61 -14.12
C PRO A 112 6.05 3.54 -14.78
N GLY A 113 5.50 2.85 -15.78
CA GLY A 113 6.19 1.81 -16.53
C GLY A 113 6.46 0.54 -15.71
N MET A 114 7.64 -0.04 -15.87
CA MET A 114 8.07 -1.29 -15.21
C MET A 114 9.57 -1.22 -14.84
N PRO A 115 9.97 -0.39 -13.87
CA PRO A 115 11.37 -0.24 -13.50
C PRO A 115 11.92 -1.53 -12.87
N ALA A 116 13.14 -1.91 -13.25
CA ALA A 116 13.84 -3.06 -12.67
C ALA A 116 14.04 -2.88 -11.15
N GLY A 117 13.91 -3.97 -10.39
CA GLY A 117 14.02 -3.98 -8.93
C GLY A 117 12.82 -3.38 -8.18
N SER A 118 11.78 -2.93 -8.89
CA SER A 118 10.49 -2.68 -8.27
C SER A 118 9.78 -3.98 -7.87
N LEU A 119 8.76 -3.90 -7.02
CA LEU A 119 8.10 -5.08 -6.47
C LEU A 119 7.51 -5.94 -7.60
N GLY A 120 7.93 -7.20 -7.74
CA GLY A 120 7.54 -8.08 -8.86
C GLY A 120 8.42 -7.96 -10.12
N MET A 121 9.38 -7.03 -10.15
CA MET A 121 10.34 -6.79 -11.24
C MET A 121 11.76 -7.25 -10.87
N GLY A 122 11.86 -8.35 -10.12
CA GLY A 122 13.12 -8.89 -9.60
C GLY A 122 13.66 -8.13 -8.39
N ASN A 123 14.86 -8.49 -7.97
CA ASN A 123 15.55 -7.85 -6.85
C ASN A 123 16.81 -7.15 -7.38
N ASP A 124 16.83 -5.83 -7.31
CA ASP A 124 18.00 -5.02 -7.64
C ASP A 124 18.35 -4.10 -6.47
N PRO A 125 19.45 -4.35 -5.74
CA PRO A 125 19.91 -3.47 -4.66
C PRO A 125 20.25 -2.05 -5.11
N GLN A 126 20.42 -1.84 -6.43
CA GLN A 126 20.68 -0.54 -7.04
C GLN A 126 19.42 0.09 -7.65
N ALA A 127 18.22 -0.46 -7.39
CA ALA A 127 16.98 0.09 -7.88
C ALA A 127 16.81 1.57 -7.44
N SER A 128 16.44 2.41 -8.41
CA SER A 128 16.20 3.83 -8.20
C SER A 128 15.01 4.29 -9.04
N TYR A 129 13.90 4.59 -8.38
CA TYR A 129 12.69 5.08 -9.03
C TYR A 129 11.82 5.85 -8.06
N ASP A 130 10.89 6.62 -8.61
CA ASP A 130 9.94 7.43 -7.85
C ASP A 130 8.54 6.82 -7.91
N VAL A 131 7.82 6.96 -6.80
CA VAL A 131 6.39 6.72 -6.71
C VAL A 131 5.73 8.09 -6.74
N TYR A 132 4.79 8.28 -7.66
CA TYR A 132 4.06 9.53 -7.85
C TYR A 132 2.67 9.46 -7.24
N THR A 133 2.10 10.60 -6.87
CA THR A 133 0.68 10.71 -6.54
C THR A 133 -0.15 10.65 -7.81
N ILE A 134 -1.34 10.04 -7.72
CA ILE A 134 -2.44 10.25 -8.64
C ILE A 134 -3.34 11.29 -7.97
N ALA A 135 -3.33 12.52 -8.50
CA ALA A 135 -4.10 13.60 -7.92
C ALA A 135 -5.60 13.46 -8.25
N LYS A 136 -6.45 14.04 -7.41
CA LYS A 136 -7.87 14.24 -7.77
C LYS A 136 -7.94 15.28 -8.89
N ALA A 137 -8.88 15.10 -9.82
CA ALA A 137 -8.96 15.75 -11.13
C ALA A 137 -8.33 17.17 -11.25
N GLY A 138 -7.44 17.34 -12.23
CA GLY A 138 -6.88 18.63 -12.65
C GLY A 138 -5.58 19.07 -11.95
N ALA A 139 -5.10 18.33 -10.95
CA ALA A 139 -3.82 18.57 -10.30
C ALA A 139 -2.68 17.73 -10.90
N GLN A 140 -1.45 18.24 -10.82
CA GLN A 140 -0.26 17.53 -11.30
C GLN A 140 0.17 16.44 -10.31
N SER A 141 0.67 15.33 -10.85
CA SER A 141 1.33 14.27 -10.10
C SER A 141 2.62 14.80 -9.45
N THR A 142 2.83 14.46 -8.18
CA THR A 142 4.04 14.85 -7.42
C THR A 142 4.71 13.61 -6.84
N VAL A 143 6.01 13.67 -6.57
CA VAL A 143 6.72 12.57 -5.91
C VAL A 143 6.17 12.34 -4.50
N TYR A 144 5.73 11.12 -4.23
CA TYR A 144 5.17 10.66 -2.96
C TYR A 144 6.15 9.84 -2.14
N TYR A 145 6.91 8.96 -2.80
CA TYR A 145 7.88 8.07 -2.19
C TYR A 145 9.05 7.85 -3.15
N GLN A 146 10.23 7.57 -2.62
CA GLN A 146 11.45 7.37 -3.41
C GLN A 146 12.12 6.07 -2.99
N VAL A 147 12.41 5.21 -3.98
CA VAL A 147 13.29 4.06 -3.81
C VAL A 147 14.65 4.45 -4.32
N ARG A 148 15.68 4.26 -3.50
CA ARG A 148 17.08 4.60 -3.81
C ARG A 148 18.01 3.51 -3.25
N PRO A 149 19.19 3.32 -3.85
CA PRO A 149 20.19 2.40 -3.31
C PRO A 149 20.63 2.82 -1.90
N VAL A 150 20.82 1.84 -1.02
CA VAL A 150 21.47 2.08 0.28
C VAL A 150 22.95 2.36 0.01
N LYS A 151 23.47 3.44 0.59
CA LYS A 151 24.89 3.81 0.51
C LYS A 151 25.79 2.90 1.33
#